data_AF-A0A1Z5KPK4-F1
#
_entry.id   AF-A0A1Z5KPK4-F1
#
_cell.length_a   1.000
_cell.length_b   1.000
_cell.length_c   1.000
_cell.angle_alpha   90.00
_cell.angle_beta   90.00
_cell.angle_gamma   90.00
#
_symmetry.space_group_name_H-M   'P 1'
#
loop_
_entity.id
_entity.type
_entity.pdbx_description
1 polymer ?
#
loop_
_entity_poly.entity_id
_entity_poly.type
_entity_poly.pdbx_seq_one_letter_code
_entity_poly.pdbx_strand_id
1 'polypeptide(L)'
;MADSPCIDSVETAAFETALRRYIEESKPGRSIEQQLKEWSLHWEPAESTEGSNRSGCLSLTRNSVTIHLESHCEWTETTLEWICHAAAQVSKESKLKDRLHKDDYICKLLSSKPVLLEANILHSEDQLEERVDCKDDVAEGIRRAILPLADSALDVFEVLLALPFWPETNKLGHRARLRLLEDAMCNECEEQENEQAVEDLELGSPSSKRQKKSVKDDA
;
A
#
# COMPACT_ATOMS: atom_id res chain seq x y z
N MET A 1 25.94 -35.63 -2.39
CA MET A 1 24.72 -34.81 -2.47
C MET A 1 25.12 -33.45 -1.92
N ALA A 2 25.34 -32.48 -2.80
CA ALA A 2 25.65 -31.13 -2.39
C ALA A 2 24.32 -30.42 -2.14
N ASP A 3 24.09 -29.98 -0.91
CA ASP A 3 22.97 -29.11 -0.57
C ASP A 3 23.08 -27.86 -1.45
N SER A 4 22.08 -27.66 -2.32
CA SER A 4 21.97 -26.42 -3.07
C SER A 4 21.75 -25.29 -2.08
N PRO A 5 22.49 -24.18 -2.16
CA PRO A 5 22.27 -23.03 -1.30
C PRO A 5 20.83 -22.54 -1.50
N CYS A 6 20.10 -22.48 -0.40
CA CYS A 6 18.72 -22.00 -0.34
C CYS A 6 18.66 -20.53 -0.77
N ILE A 7 18.27 -20.29 -2.01
CA ILE A 7 18.13 -18.96 -2.63
C ILE A 7 17.11 -18.10 -1.86
N ASP A 8 16.12 -18.75 -1.21
CA ASP A 8 15.08 -18.12 -0.39
C ASP A 8 15.63 -17.26 0.77
N SER A 9 16.86 -17.53 1.23
CA SER A 9 17.45 -16.84 2.38
C SER A 9 17.91 -15.40 2.10
N VAL A 10 18.24 -15.06 0.85
CA VAL A 10 18.85 -13.76 0.51
C VAL A 10 17.79 -12.66 0.34
N GLU A 11 16.70 -12.96 -0.35
CA GLU A 11 15.63 -11.98 -0.62
C GLU A 11 14.79 -11.72 0.64
N THR A 12 14.60 -12.74 1.49
CA THR A 12 13.98 -12.57 2.82
C THR A 12 14.79 -11.63 3.70
N ALA A 13 16.13 -11.79 3.72
CA ALA A 13 17.01 -10.90 4.49
C ALA A 13 17.01 -9.46 3.95
N ALA A 14 16.93 -9.27 2.64
CA ALA A 14 16.84 -7.94 2.01
C ALA A 14 15.54 -7.22 2.43
N PHE A 15 14.42 -7.94 2.46
CA PHE A 15 13.14 -7.40 2.95
C PHE A 15 13.19 -7.04 4.43
N GLU A 16 13.69 -7.93 5.29
CA GLU A 16 13.80 -7.64 6.73
C GLU A 16 14.68 -6.42 6.99
N THR A 17 15.74 -6.28 6.19
CA THR A 17 16.63 -5.11 6.23
C THR A 17 15.91 -3.84 5.78
N ALA A 18 15.17 -3.89 4.67
CA ALA A 18 14.40 -2.75 4.17
C ALA A 18 13.30 -2.32 5.14
N LEU A 19 12.57 -3.29 5.72
CA LEU A 19 11.55 -3.04 6.72
C LEU A 19 12.14 -2.44 8.00
N ARG A 20 13.27 -2.97 8.48
CA ARG A 20 13.98 -2.41 9.63
C ARG A 20 14.42 -0.98 9.35
N ARG A 21 14.97 -0.73 8.17
CA ARG A 21 15.39 0.62 7.75
C ARG A 21 14.20 1.59 7.73
N TYR A 22 13.06 1.19 7.17
CA TYR A 22 11.84 1.99 7.22
C TYR A 22 11.43 2.30 8.66
N ILE A 23 11.41 1.30 9.55
CA ILE A 23 11.08 1.51 10.97
C ILE A 23 12.07 2.48 11.63
N GLU A 24 13.37 2.39 11.33
CA GLU A 24 14.40 3.25 11.91
C GLU A 24 14.33 4.70 11.38
N GLU A 25 14.06 4.86 10.08
CA GLU A 25 14.01 6.16 9.40
C GLU A 25 12.69 6.89 9.69
N SER A 26 11.55 6.22 9.52
CA SER A 26 10.20 6.79 9.70
C SER A 26 9.80 6.88 11.19
N LYS A 27 10.45 6.11 12.07
CA LYS A 27 10.17 6.05 13.52
C LYS A 27 8.68 5.94 13.82
N PRO A 28 7.99 4.94 13.23
CA PRO A 28 6.56 4.80 13.44
C PRO A 28 6.27 4.54 14.93
N GLY A 29 5.04 4.83 15.37
CA GLY A 29 4.63 4.56 16.75
C GLY A 29 4.83 3.08 17.12
N ARG A 30 5.08 2.80 18.42
CA ARG A 30 5.35 1.43 18.92
C ARG A 30 4.35 0.36 18.45
N SER A 31 3.08 0.75 18.27
CA SER A 31 2.02 -0.14 17.84
C SER A 31 2.11 -0.51 16.36
N ILE A 32 2.51 0.42 15.48
CA ILE A 32 2.76 0.15 14.06
C ILE A 32 4.03 -0.70 13.93
N GLU A 33 5.09 -0.35 14.67
CA GLU A 33 6.32 -1.15 14.71
C GLU A 33 6.03 -2.62 15.08
N GLN A 34 5.17 -2.86 16.08
CA GLN A 34 4.77 -4.21 16.45
C GLN A 34 3.99 -4.92 15.34
N GLN A 35 3.11 -4.22 14.62
CA GLN A 35 2.38 -4.79 13.48
C GLN A 35 3.31 -5.18 12.34
N LEU A 36 4.27 -4.32 12.01
CA LEU A 36 5.27 -4.60 10.97
C LEU A 36 6.15 -5.79 11.36
N LYS A 37 6.45 -5.99 12.65
CA LYS A 37 7.22 -7.16 13.13
C LYS A 37 6.46 -8.48 13.04
N GLU A 38 5.13 -8.45 12.96
CA GLU A 38 4.30 -9.66 12.77
C GLU A 38 4.26 -10.09 11.29
N TRP A 39 4.76 -9.25 10.38
CA TRP A 39 4.81 -9.57 8.97
C TRP A 39 5.85 -10.65 8.69
N SER A 40 5.43 -11.67 7.97
CA SER A 40 6.32 -12.62 7.31
C SER A 40 6.41 -12.25 5.84
N LEU A 41 7.62 -12.27 5.26
CA LEU A 41 7.77 -12.34 3.82
C LEU A 41 7.92 -13.81 3.43
N HIS A 42 7.10 -14.23 2.48
CA HIS A 42 7.40 -15.37 1.63
C HIS A 42 7.59 -14.80 0.24
N TRP A 43 8.79 -14.90 -0.33
CA TRP A 43 9.09 -14.45 -1.68
C TRP A 43 9.49 -15.65 -2.53
N GLU A 44 8.73 -15.89 -3.59
CA GLU A 44 9.07 -16.88 -4.60
C GLU A 44 9.47 -16.12 -5.87
N PRO A 45 10.77 -16.05 -6.20
CA PRO A 45 11.17 -15.50 -7.48
C PRO A 45 10.61 -16.43 -8.57
N ALA A 46 9.93 -15.86 -9.57
CA ALA A 46 9.60 -16.66 -10.76
C ALA A 46 10.90 -17.12 -11.43
N GLU A 47 10.94 -18.38 -11.86
CA GLU A 47 12.10 -18.98 -12.53
C GLU A 47 12.40 -18.26 -13.86
N SER A 48 13.16 -17.16 -13.81
CA SER A 48 13.72 -16.53 -15.01
C SER A 48 15.22 -16.29 -14.82
N THR A 49 16.01 -17.14 -15.49
CA THR A 49 17.48 -17.12 -15.48
C THR A 49 18.09 -16.11 -16.46
N GLU A 50 17.27 -15.40 -17.24
CA GLU A 50 17.72 -14.41 -18.22
C GLU A 50 17.25 -13.00 -17.83
N GLY A 51 18.23 -12.13 -17.58
CA GLY A 51 18.05 -10.81 -17.00
C GLY A 51 17.27 -9.87 -17.90
N SER A 52 16.09 -9.47 -17.41
CA SER A 52 15.21 -8.34 -17.82
C SER A 52 13.79 -8.55 -17.27
N ASN A 53 13.51 -9.66 -16.57
CA ASN A 53 12.24 -9.92 -15.90
C ASN A 53 12.47 -10.29 -14.43
N ARG A 54 11.58 -9.85 -13.55
CA ARG A 54 11.49 -10.27 -12.16
C ARG A 54 10.03 -10.33 -11.76
N SER A 55 9.61 -11.49 -11.28
CA SER A 55 8.31 -11.64 -10.63
C SER A 55 8.47 -12.22 -9.25
N GLY A 56 7.54 -11.89 -8.36
CA GLY A 56 7.43 -12.56 -7.08
C GLY A 56 6.19 -12.16 -6.33
N CYS A 57 5.89 -12.93 -5.29
CA CYS A 57 4.75 -12.71 -4.42
C CYS A 57 5.25 -12.35 -3.03
N LEU A 58 4.69 -11.35 -2.37
CA LEU A 58 4.83 -11.11 -0.93
C LEU A 58 3.53 -11.51 -0.23
N SER A 59 3.62 -12.37 0.78
CA SER A 59 2.46 -12.80 1.59
C SER A 59 2.49 -12.20 3.00
N LEU A 60 1.76 -11.10 3.23
CA LEU A 60 1.63 -10.43 4.53
C LEU A 60 0.48 -11.05 5.34
N THR A 61 0.79 -11.68 6.47
CA THR A 61 -0.24 -12.29 7.32
C THR A 61 -0.41 -11.53 8.63
N ARG A 62 -1.65 -11.23 8.99
CA ARG A 62 -2.00 -10.73 10.33
C ARG A 62 -3.34 -11.26 10.80
N ASN A 63 -3.38 -11.71 12.05
CA ASN A 63 -4.53 -12.37 12.65
C ASN A 63 -5.01 -13.57 11.82
N SER A 64 -6.05 -13.36 11.01
CA SER A 64 -6.63 -14.37 10.13
C SER A 64 -6.70 -13.89 8.68
N VAL A 65 -6.06 -12.79 8.34
CA VAL A 65 -6.03 -12.24 6.98
C VAL A 65 -4.62 -12.34 6.46
N THR A 66 -4.49 -12.87 5.25
CA THR A 66 -3.26 -12.88 4.48
C THR A 66 -3.48 -12.04 3.24
N ILE A 67 -2.63 -11.04 3.01
CA ILE A 67 -2.58 -10.27 1.78
C ILE A 67 -1.42 -10.81 0.94
N HIS A 68 -1.73 -11.22 -0.28
CA HIS A 68 -0.76 -11.60 -1.30
C HIS A 68 -0.56 -10.41 -2.24
N LEU A 69 0.68 -9.97 -2.38
CA LEU A 69 1.11 -8.90 -3.27
C LEU A 69 1.96 -9.51 -4.37
N GLU A 70 1.38 -9.67 -5.54
CA GLU A 70 2.04 -10.28 -6.69
C GLU A 70 2.58 -9.20 -7.62
N SER A 71 3.90 -9.08 -7.65
CA SER A 71 4.64 -8.13 -8.46
C SER A 71 5.19 -8.81 -9.69
N HIS A 72 5.08 -8.15 -10.83
CA HIS A 72 5.69 -8.50 -12.09
C HIS A 72 6.42 -7.28 -12.66
N CYS A 73 7.67 -7.45 -13.04
CA CYS A 73 8.54 -6.39 -13.53
C CYS A 73 9.28 -6.87 -14.77
N GLU A 74 9.15 -6.16 -15.88
CA GLU A 74 9.93 -6.36 -17.08
C GLU A 74 10.64 -5.05 -17.43
N TRP A 75 11.93 -5.11 -17.76
CA TRP A 75 12.69 -3.91 -18.09
C TRP A 75 13.78 -4.19 -19.11
N THR A 76 14.11 -3.16 -19.89
CA THR A 76 15.30 -3.11 -20.74
C THR A 76 16.15 -1.89 -20.35
N GLU A 77 17.10 -1.49 -21.19
CA GLU A 77 17.80 -0.20 -21.03
C GLU A 77 16.87 1.00 -21.24
N THR A 78 15.79 0.83 -22.00
CA THR A 78 14.92 1.92 -22.48
C THR A 78 13.48 1.77 -22.03
N THR A 79 13.06 0.61 -21.54
CA THR A 79 11.68 0.34 -21.13
C THR A 79 11.62 -0.23 -19.73
N LEU A 80 10.53 0.08 -19.03
CA LEU A 80 10.14 -0.60 -17.80
C LEU A 80 8.62 -0.73 -17.80
N GLU A 81 8.14 -1.94 -17.55
CA GLU A 81 6.76 -2.27 -17.27
C GLU A 81 6.72 -2.97 -15.92
N TRP A 82 5.94 -2.43 -15.00
CA TRP A 82 5.81 -2.99 -13.67
C TRP A 82 4.36 -2.92 -13.22
N ILE A 83 3.87 -4.04 -12.70
CA ILE A 83 2.52 -4.17 -12.19
C ILE A 83 2.52 -4.97 -10.90
N CYS A 84 1.84 -4.43 -9.89
CA CYS A 84 1.63 -5.09 -8.61
C CYS A 84 0.14 -5.31 -8.42
N HIS A 85 -0.24 -6.56 -8.18
CA HIS A 85 -1.60 -6.93 -7.83
C HIS A 85 -1.70 -7.28 -6.36
N ALA A 86 -2.83 -6.97 -5.74
CA ALA A 86 -3.15 -7.40 -4.39
C ALA A 86 -4.28 -8.43 -4.41
N ALA A 87 -4.21 -9.41 -3.52
CA ALA A 87 -5.30 -10.34 -3.25
C ALA A 87 -5.34 -10.65 -1.75
N ALA A 88 -6.53 -10.83 -1.19
CA ALA A 88 -6.68 -11.21 0.21
C ALA A 88 -7.19 -12.64 0.35
N GLN A 89 -6.75 -13.31 1.41
CA GLN A 89 -7.29 -14.57 1.87
C GLN A 89 -7.62 -14.47 3.35
N VAL A 90 -8.80 -14.98 3.76
CA VAL A 90 -9.17 -15.08 5.18
C VAL A 90 -9.12 -16.54 5.61
N SER A 91 -8.43 -16.82 6.71
CA SER A 91 -8.40 -18.14 7.33
C SER A 91 -9.82 -18.63 7.68
N LYS A 92 -10.08 -19.90 7.38
CA LYS A 92 -11.39 -20.54 7.55
C LYS A 92 -11.89 -20.50 9.00
N GLU A 93 -10.98 -20.42 9.97
CA GLU A 93 -11.28 -20.45 11.41
C GLU A 93 -11.48 -19.05 12.01
N SER A 94 -11.46 -18.00 11.18
CA SER A 94 -11.53 -16.63 11.70
C SER A 94 -12.91 -16.26 12.24
N LYS A 95 -12.95 -15.86 13.52
CA LYS A 95 -14.10 -15.17 14.10
C LYS A 95 -14.37 -13.79 13.47
N LEU A 96 -13.41 -13.25 12.71
CA LEU A 96 -13.52 -11.96 12.04
C LEU A 96 -14.05 -12.07 10.61
N LYS A 97 -14.24 -13.29 10.08
CA LYS A 97 -14.60 -13.52 8.67
C LYS A 97 -15.83 -12.72 8.26
N ASP A 98 -16.92 -12.80 9.02
CA ASP A 98 -18.18 -12.13 8.69
C ASP A 98 -18.07 -10.60 8.75
N ARG A 99 -17.18 -10.06 9.59
CA ARG A 99 -16.92 -8.62 9.65
C ARG A 99 -16.12 -8.17 8.42
N LEU A 100 -15.11 -8.93 8.02
CA LEU A 100 -14.27 -8.63 6.87
C LEU A 100 -15.05 -8.70 5.55
N HIS A 101 -15.99 -9.64 5.43
CA HIS A 101 -16.89 -9.74 4.26
C HIS A 101 -17.98 -8.65 4.22
N LYS A 102 -18.03 -7.77 5.21
CA LYS A 102 -18.92 -6.59 5.21
C LYS A 102 -18.17 -5.29 4.97
N ASP A 103 -16.84 -5.34 4.97
CA ASP A 103 -16.02 -4.18 4.64
C ASP A 103 -15.80 -4.16 3.13
N ASP A 104 -16.32 -3.13 2.45
CA ASP A 104 -16.33 -3.05 0.99
C ASP A 104 -14.91 -3.06 0.40
N TYR A 105 -13.94 -2.42 1.06
CA TYR A 105 -12.56 -2.37 0.61
C TYR A 105 -11.91 -3.76 0.70
N ILE A 106 -12.13 -4.47 1.80
CA ILE A 106 -11.60 -5.83 1.99
C ILE A 106 -12.31 -6.81 1.06
N CYS A 107 -13.60 -6.63 0.80
CA CYS A 107 -14.35 -7.47 -0.15
C CYS A 107 -13.80 -7.40 -1.56
N LYS A 108 -13.36 -6.22 -2.03
CA LYS A 108 -12.68 -6.09 -3.33
C LYS A 108 -11.43 -6.97 -3.39
N LEU A 109 -10.59 -6.92 -2.36
CA LEU A 109 -9.38 -7.74 -2.25
C LEU A 109 -9.68 -9.24 -2.16
N LEU A 110 -10.81 -9.63 -1.56
CA LEU A 110 -11.19 -11.04 -1.41
C LEU A 110 -11.83 -11.63 -2.67
N SER A 111 -12.54 -10.80 -3.45
CA SER A 111 -13.31 -11.24 -4.61
C SER A 111 -12.55 -11.11 -5.92
N SER A 112 -11.55 -10.22 -5.96
CA SER A 112 -10.76 -9.93 -7.14
C SER A 112 -9.28 -9.83 -6.78
N LYS A 113 -8.44 -9.86 -7.80
CA LYS A 113 -7.01 -9.57 -7.70
C LYS A 113 -6.76 -8.21 -8.34
N PRO A 114 -7.17 -7.09 -7.70
CA PRO A 114 -7.05 -5.78 -8.30
C PRO A 114 -5.59 -5.37 -8.48
N VAL A 115 -5.34 -4.52 -9.47
CA VAL A 115 -4.08 -3.80 -9.60
C VAL A 115 -3.98 -2.83 -8.42
N LEU A 116 -2.87 -2.89 -7.69
CA LEU A 116 -2.55 -1.98 -6.60
C LEU A 116 -1.69 -0.81 -7.09
N LEU A 117 -0.66 -1.12 -7.87
CA LEU A 117 0.26 -0.15 -8.43
C LEU A 117 0.67 -0.57 -9.85
N GLU A 118 0.86 0.42 -10.73
CA GLU A 118 1.33 0.20 -12.10
C GLU A 118 2.31 1.30 -12.51
N ALA A 119 3.42 0.92 -13.15
CA ALA A 119 4.38 1.86 -13.72
C ALA A 119 4.87 1.39 -15.09
N ASN A 120 4.69 2.24 -16.09
CA ASN A 120 5.18 2.06 -17.45
C ASN A 120 6.06 3.25 -17.82
N ILE A 121 7.35 2.99 -18.07
CA ILE A 121 8.32 4.02 -18.46
C ILE A 121 8.95 3.64 -19.79
N LEU A 122 8.92 4.57 -20.73
CA LEU A 122 9.61 4.50 -22.01
C LEU A 122 10.60 5.66 -22.12
N HIS A 123 11.88 5.33 -22.26
CA HIS A 123 12.97 6.27 -22.40
C HIS A 123 13.66 6.07 -23.76
N SER A 124 13.46 7.03 -24.65
CA SER A 124 14.10 7.12 -25.97
C SER A 124 15.09 8.29 -25.98
N GLU A 125 15.92 8.40 -27.04
CA GLU A 125 16.97 9.43 -27.14
C GLU A 125 16.44 10.87 -26.92
N ASP A 126 15.22 11.15 -27.36
CA ASP A 126 14.64 12.50 -27.33
C ASP A 126 13.37 12.61 -26.46
N GLN A 127 12.84 11.49 -25.94
CA GLN A 127 11.55 11.47 -25.24
C GLN A 127 11.56 10.54 -24.05
N LEU A 128 10.94 11.01 -22.97
CA LEU A 128 10.62 10.24 -21.79
C LEU A 128 9.10 10.24 -21.62
N GLU A 129 8.50 9.07 -21.67
CA GLU A 129 7.08 8.85 -21.37
C GLU A 129 6.95 8.04 -20.09
N GLU A 130 6.12 8.52 -19.17
CA GLU A 130 5.89 7.88 -17.88
C GLU A 130 4.40 7.81 -17.62
N ARG A 131 3.93 6.61 -17.29
CA ARG A 131 2.55 6.38 -16.85
C ARG A 131 2.64 5.61 -15.55
N VAL A 132 2.15 6.22 -14.48
CA VAL A 132 2.08 5.61 -13.16
C VAL A 132 0.64 5.70 -12.66
N ASP A 133 0.24 4.73 -11.85
CA ASP A 133 -1.12 4.66 -11.32
C ASP A 133 -1.09 3.96 -9.94
N CYS A 134 -1.60 4.67 -8.92
CA CYS A 134 -1.79 4.17 -7.56
C CYS A 134 -3.30 3.97 -7.30
N LYS A 135 -3.68 2.78 -6.82
CA LYS A 135 -5.09 2.49 -6.46
C LYS A 135 -5.33 2.63 -4.96
N ASP A 136 -5.71 3.84 -4.56
CA ASP A 136 -5.93 4.21 -3.16
C ASP A 136 -7.00 3.36 -2.48
N ASP A 137 -8.04 2.95 -3.20
CA ASP A 137 -9.07 2.07 -2.65
C ASP A 137 -8.53 0.66 -2.36
N VAL A 138 -7.62 0.15 -3.18
CA VAL A 138 -6.95 -1.13 -2.91
C VAL A 138 -6.00 -0.99 -1.72
N ALA A 139 -5.23 0.10 -1.66
CA ALA A 139 -4.34 0.39 -0.54
C ALA A 139 -5.10 0.57 0.79
N GLU A 140 -6.25 1.23 0.76
CA GLU A 140 -7.15 1.38 1.91
C GLU A 140 -7.67 0.01 2.39
N GLY A 141 -7.98 -0.90 1.47
CA GLY A 141 -8.31 -2.28 1.80
C GLY A 141 -7.17 -3.01 2.52
N ILE A 142 -5.93 -2.84 2.07
CA ILE A 142 -4.74 -3.39 2.71
C ILE A 142 -4.55 -2.76 4.09
N ARG A 143 -4.72 -1.44 4.20
CA ARG A 143 -4.65 -0.69 5.44
C ARG A 143 -5.61 -1.26 6.47
N ARG A 144 -6.89 -1.36 6.15
CA ARG A 144 -7.92 -1.91 7.06
C ARG A 144 -7.69 -3.38 7.40
N ALA A 145 -7.17 -4.16 6.46
CA ALA A 145 -6.94 -5.58 6.66
C ALA A 145 -5.75 -5.86 7.60
N ILE A 146 -4.60 -5.21 7.35
CA ILE A 146 -3.33 -5.59 7.99
C ILE A 146 -2.54 -4.42 8.60
N LEU A 147 -2.80 -3.17 8.22
CA LEU A 147 -2.18 -1.94 8.77
C LEU A 147 -3.20 -0.92 9.32
N PRO A 148 -4.12 -1.28 10.22
CA PRO A 148 -5.21 -0.39 10.66
C PRO A 148 -4.73 0.78 11.52
N LEU A 149 -3.42 0.86 11.77
CA LEU A 149 -2.78 1.96 12.47
C LEU A 149 -2.00 2.90 11.55
N ALA A 150 -1.90 2.58 10.26
CA ALA A 150 -1.50 3.57 9.26
C ALA A 150 -2.62 4.60 9.15
N ASP A 151 -2.24 5.86 9.00
CA ASP A 151 -3.15 7.00 8.99
C ASP A 151 -3.90 7.07 7.66
N SER A 152 -3.21 6.76 6.54
CA SER A 152 -3.81 6.81 5.20
C SER A 152 -3.29 5.73 4.24
N ALA A 153 -3.82 5.73 3.02
CA ALA A 153 -3.35 4.87 1.93
C ALA A 153 -1.88 5.15 1.56
N LEU A 154 -1.43 6.41 1.69
CA LEU A 154 -0.04 6.81 1.45
C LEU A 154 0.96 6.02 2.30
N ASP A 155 0.68 5.83 3.59
CA ASP A 155 1.55 5.04 4.48
C ASP A 155 1.74 3.60 3.98
N VAL A 156 0.69 3.01 3.39
CA VAL A 156 0.77 1.68 2.80
C VAL A 156 1.71 1.71 1.60
N PHE A 157 1.57 2.70 0.72
CA PHE A 157 2.46 2.85 -0.43
C PHE A 157 3.91 3.11 -0.01
N GLU A 158 4.17 3.97 0.98
CA GLU A 158 5.53 4.21 1.47
C GLU A 158 6.22 2.92 1.92
N VAL A 159 5.51 2.12 2.72
CA VAL A 159 6.02 0.82 3.18
C VAL A 159 6.28 -0.08 1.99
N LEU A 160 5.31 -0.27 1.09
CA LEU A 160 5.43 -1.22 -0.03
C LEU A 160 6.49 -0.81 -1.06
N LEU A 161 6.60 0.49 -1.35
CA LEU A 161 7.60 1.03 -2.26
C LEU A 161 9.01 0.98 -1.65
N ALA A 162 9.15 0.92 -0.33
CA ALA A 162 10.43 0.71 0.34
C ALA A 162 10.95 -0.74 0.26
N LEU A 163 10.10 -1.70 -0.10
CA LEU A 163 10.45 -3.12 -0.17
C LEU A 163 11.21 -3.47 -1.46
N PRO A 164 12.02 -4.54 -1.47
CA PRO A 164 12.95 -4.87 -2.56
C PRO A 164 12.28 -5.52 -3.79
N PHE A 165 11.08 -5.07 -4.17
CA PHE A 165 10.37 -5.52 -5.39
C PHE A 165 10.96 -4.94 -6.68
N TRP A 166 11.71 -3.86 -6.53
CA TRP A 166 12.28 -3.09 -7.63
C TRP A 166 13.63 -3.66 -8.06
N PRO A 167 14.00 -3.58 -9.34
CA PRO A 167 15.38 -3.76 -9.75
C PRO A 167 16.22 -2.60 -9.21
N GLU A 168 16.82 -2.77 -8.02
CA GLU A 168 17.58 -1.73 -7.30
C GLU A 168 18.75 -1.14 -8.13
N THR A 169 19.28 -1.91 -9.07
CA THR A 169 20.41 -1.51 -9.93
C THR A 169 19.97 -0.81 -11.21
N ASN A 170 18.66 -0.76 -11.51
CA ASN A 170 18.13 -0.16 -12.73
C ASN A 170 17.61 1.28 -12.47
N LYS A 171 18.05 2.23 -13.31
CA LYS A 171 17.66 3.65 -13.20
C LYS A 171 16.17 3.88 -13.40
N LEU A 172 15.53 3.14 -14.32
CA LEU A 172 14.09 3.20 -14.55
C LEU A 172 13.33 2.63 -13.35
N GLY A 173 13.84 1.57 -12.72
CA GLY A 173 13.24 1.01 -11.50
C GLY A 173 13.19 2.01 -10.35
N HIS A 174 14.32 2.71 -10.11
CA HIS A 174 14.34 3.80 -9.12
C HIS A 174 13.39 4.94 -9.49
N ARG A 175 13.33 5.30 -10.77
CA ARG A 175 12.45 6.36 -11.27
C ARG A 175 10.97 6.01 -11.10
N ALA A 176 10.56 4.80 -11.46
CA ALA A 176 9.20 4.31 -11.29
C ALA A 176 8.75 4.38 -9.82
N ARG A 177 9.60 3.92 -8.90
CA ARG A 177 9.35 4.02 -7.46
C ARG A 177 9.09 5.47 -7.02
N LEU A 178 9.92 6.42 -7.44
CA LEU A 178 9.76 7.83 -7.08
C LEU A 178 8.49 8.43 -7.69
N ARG A 179 8.17 8.11 -8.95
CA ARG A 179 6.96 8.61 -9.61
C ARG A 179 5.68 8.07 -8.98
N LEU A 180 5.65 6.80 -8.57
CA LEU A 180 4.52 6.23 -7.83
C LEU A 180 4.34 6.87 -6.45
N LEU A 181 5.44 7.12 -5.75
CA LEU A 181 5.35 7.82 -4.46
C LEU A 181 4.83 9.25 -4.64
N GLU A 182 5.32 9.96 -5.67
CA GLU A 182 4.83 11.29 -6.02
C GLU A 182 3.35 11.29 -6.36
N ASP A 183 2.88 10.32 -7.15
CA ASP A 183 1.47 10.14 -7.51
C ASP A 183 0.60 9.91 -6.26
N ALA A 184 1.02 8.98 -5.38
CA ALA A 184 0.34 8.72 -4.11
C ALA A 184 0.29 9.96 -3.19
N MET A 185 1.37 10.74 -3.14
CA MET A 185 1.40 11.99 -2.38
C MET A 185 0.46 13.04 -2.97
N CYS A 186 0.38 13.15 -4.30
CA CYS A 186 -0.56 14.04 -4.97
C CYS A 186 -2.01 13.67 -4.65
N ASN A 187 -2.36 12.38 -4.73
CA ASN A 187 -3.71 11.90 -4.38
C ASN A 187 -4.07 12.25 -2.94
N GLU A 188 -3.18 12.00 -1.99
CA GLU A 188 -3.39 12.34 -0.57
C GLU A 188 -3.62 13.85 -0.36
N CYS A 189 -2.86 14.71 -1.06
CA CYS A 189 -3.09 16.15 -0.99
C CYS A 189 -4.47 16.55 -1.56
N GLU A 190 -4.87 15.96 -2.69
CA GLU A 190 -6.19 16.21 -3.29
C GLU A 190 -7.33 15.73 -2.36
N GLU A 191 -7.17 14.61 -1.68
CA GLU A 191 -8.14 14.12 -0.68
C GLU A 191 -8.26 15.09 0.51
N GLN A 192 -7.14 15.56 1.07
CA GLN A 192 -7.14 16.52 2.18
C GLN A 192 -7.79 17.86 1.82
N GLU A 193 -7.54 18.37 0.61
CA GLU A 193 -8.20 19.59 0.12
C GLU A 193 -9.72 19.40 -0.03
N ASN A 194 -10.14 18.23 -0.52
CA ASN A 194 -11.55 17.89 -0.64
C ASN A 194 -12.23 17.74 0.73
N GLU A 195 -11.58 17.11 1.71
CA GLU A 195 -12.09 17.00 3.07
C GLU A 195 -12.29 18.38 3.71
N GLN A 196 -11.28 19.26 3.61
CA GLN A 196 -11.37 20.62 4.12
C GLN A 196 -12.52 21.41 3.46
N ALA A 197 -12.69 21.24 2.14
CA ALA A 197 -13.77 21.89 1.41
C ALA A 197 -15.17 21.39 1.86
N VAL A 198 -15.30 20.10 2.18
CA VAL A 198 -16.55 19.54 2.72
C VAL A 198 -16.81 20.07 4.13
N GLU A 199 -15.81 20.10 5.01
CA GLU A 199 -15.94 20.66 6.36
C GLU A 199 -16.40 22.13 6.34
N ASP A 200 -15.83 22.94 5.45
CA ASP A 200 -16.18 24.35 5.29
C ASP A 200 -17.65 24.54 4.85
N LEU A 201 -18.20 23.61 4.06
CA LEU A 201 -19.60 23.62 3.63
C LEU A 201 -20.56 23.21 4.77
N GLU A 202 -20.13 22.30 5.66
CA GLU A 202 -20.95 21.80 6.78
C GLU A 202 -21.09 22.79 7.96
N LEU A 203 -20.18 23.79 8.05
CA LEU A 203 -20.24 24.86 9.06
C LEU A 203 -21.43 25.84 8.88
N GLY A 204 -22.30 25.61 7.89
CA GLY A 204 -23.43 26.46 7.51
C GLY A 204 -24.78 26.19 8.21
N SER A 205 -24.85 25.54 9.38
CA SER A 205 -26.13 25.44 10.12
C SER A 205 -26.22 26.49 11.25
N PRO A 206 -27.06 27.54 11.12
CA PRO A 206 -27.23 28.51 12.19
C PRO A 206 -27.97 27.85 13.36
N SER A 207 -27.28 27.66 14.48
CA SER A 207 -27.91 27.31 15.75
C SER A 207 -28.85 28.45 16.17
N SER A 208 -30.13 28.30 15.86
CA SER A 208 -31.19 29.21 16.27
C SER A 208 -31.39 29.10 17.79
N LYS A 209 -30.54 29.79 18.57
CA LYS A 209 -30.76 30.10 19.99
C LYS A 209 -31.98 31.00 20.12
N ARG A 210 -33.18 30.42 20.15
CA ARG A 210 -34.38 31.11 20.63
C ARG A 210 -34.35 31.06 22.17
N GLN A 211 -33.66 32.01 22.79
CA GLN A 211 -33.79 32.29 24.22
C GLN A 211 -35.24 32.72 24.50
N LYS A 212 -36.05 31.80 25.05
CA LYS A 212 -37.32 32.14 25.69
C LYS A 212 -37.00 32.79 27.03
N LYS A 213 -37.00 34.13 27.07
CA LYS A 213 -36.95 34.92 28.30
C LYS A 213 -38.34 34.81 28.95
N SER A 214 -38.48 34.00 29.99
CA SER A 214 -39.68 33.98 30.83
C SER A 214 -39.68 35.25 31.69
N VAL A 215 -40.55 36.19 31.35
CA VAL A 215 -40.95 37.29 32.24
C VAL A 215 -41.82 36.67 33.32
N LYS A 216 -41.39 36.82 34.58
CA LYS A 216 -42.13 36.43 35.77
C LYS A 216 -42.72 37.73 36.32
N ASP A 217 -44.03 37.89 36.16
CA ASP A 217 -44.77 38.98 36.81
C ASP A 217 -45.03 38.57 38.27
N ASP A 218 -44.51 39.36 39.20
CA ASP A 218 -44.89 39.36 40.61
C ASP A 218 -45.52 40.75 40.92
N ALA A 219 -46.73 40.68 41.49
CA ALA A 219 -47.56 41.74 42.11
C ALA A 219 -48.33 42.71 41.19
#